data_AF-A0A0A9CVQ5-F1
#
_entry.id   AF-A0A0A9CVQ5-F1
#
_cell.length_a   1.000
_cell.length_b   1.000
_cell.length_c   1.000
_cell.angle_alpha   90.00
_cell.angle_beta   90.00
_cell.angle_gamma   90.00
#
_symmetry.space_group_name_H-M   'P 1'
#
loop_
_entity.id
_entity.type
_entity.pdbx_description
1 polymer ?
#
loop_
_entity_poly.entity_id
_entity_poly.type
_entity_poly.pdbx_seq_one_letter_code
_entity_poly.pdbx_strand_id
1 'polypeptide(L)'
;MSLYATIWDGSSWATSGGRYKVDYKYAPYVAEFTDLALRGCAAGRPACEEPESAAAAGAPAMSPAQRLAMEAFRARYRTYGYCYDRLRYPAPLPECSVGAEAAAFLPSGDARASSPRRHGKRHRPRAGGADSAL
;
A
#
# COMPACT_ATOMS: atom_id res chain seq x y z
N MET A 1 21.62 1.72 -11.49
CA MET A 1 20.16 1.47 -11.52
C MET A 1 19.61 2.01 -12.82
N SER A 2 18.59 1.36 -13.39
CA SER A 2 17.91 1.81 -14.62
C SER A 2 16.43 2.04 -14.33
N LEU A 3 15.79 2.96 -15.07
CA LEU A 3 14.36 3.23 -14.96
C LEU A 3 13.58 2.32 -15.92
N TYR A 4 12.45 1.77 -15.45
CA TYR A 4 11.53 0.96 -16.26
C TYR A 4 10.09 1.43 -16.01
N ALA A 5 9.28 1.46 -17.08
CA ALA A 5 7.83 1.65 -17.01
C ALA A 5 7.17 0.55 -17.83
N THR A 6 6.32 -0.26 -17.21
CA THR A 6 5.68 -1.42 -17.85
C THR A 6 4.22 -1.53 -17.43
N ILE A 7 3.37 -1.95 -18.38
CA ILE A 7 2.02 -2.45 -18.13
C ILE A 7 2.03 -3.95 -18.41
N TRP A 8 1.55 -4.76 -17.47
CA TRP A 8 1.61 -6.23 -17.59
C TRP A 8 0.51 -6.91 -16.76
N ASP A 9 0.23 -8.18 -17.08
CA ASP A 9 -0.80 -8.99 -16.41
C ASP A 9 -0.30 -9.57 -15.07
N GLY A 10 -0.74 -8.95 -13.97
CA GLY A 10 -0.48 -9.40 -12.59
C GLY A 10 -1.59 -10.27 -11.98
N SER A 11 -2.41 -10.96 -12.77
CA SER A 11 -3.63 -11.65 -12.31
C SER A 11 -3.45 -12.64 -11.15
N SER A 12 -2.25 -13.18 -10.95
CA SER A 12 -1.99 -14.09 -9.82
C SER A 12 -1.97 -13.39 -8.46
N TRP A 13 -1.86 -12.06 -8.39
CA TRP A 13 -1.72 -11.34 -7.11
C TRP A 13 -2.34 -9.92 -7.08
N ALA A 14 -2.42 -9.20 -8.21
CA ALA A 14 -2.64 -7.76 -8.23
C ALA A 14 -3.97 -7.29 -7.60
N THR A 15 -5.09 -7.96 -7.90
CA THR A 15 -6.41 -7.53 -7.41
C THR A 15 -6.97 -8.50 -6.38
N SER A 16 -7.14 -8.01 -5.14
CA SER A 16 -7.59 -8.81 -3.98
C SER A 16 -6.78 -10.10 -3.78
N GLY A 17 -5.46 -10.02 -3.93
CA GLY A 17 -4.57 -11.19 -3.81
C GLY A 17 -4.74 -12.21 -4.94
N GLY A 18 -5.15 -11.77 -6.13
CA GLY A 18 -5.35 -12.63 -7.31
C GLY A 18 -6.75 -13.26 -7.42
N ARG A 19 -7.69 -12.86 -6.55
CA ARG A 19 -9.09 -13.32 -6.60
C ARG A 19 -9.79 -12.87 -7.88
N TYR A 20 -9.55 -11.63 -8.28
CA TYR A 20 -10.12 -11.06 -9.50
C TYR A 20 -9.01 -10.97 -10.54
N LYS A 21 -9.16 -11.73 -11.63
CA LYS A 21 -8.20 -11.78 -12.73
C LYS A 21 -8.59 -10.81 -13.84
N VAL A 22 -7.63 -10.47 -14.68
CA VAL A 22 -7.88 -9.66 -15.87
C VAL A 22 -8.94 -10.34 -16.76
N ASP A 23 -9.87 -9.54 -17.29
CA ASP A 23 -10.85 -10.01 -18.27
C ASP A 23 -10.55 -9.36 -19.62
N TYR A 24 -9.77 -10.07 -20.45
CA TYR A 24 -9.30 -9.58 -21.75
C TYR A 24 -10.40 -9.15 -22.73
N LYS A 25 -11.68 -9.38 -22.45
CA LYS A 25 -12.79 -8.78 -23.20
C LYS A 25 -12.82 -7.25 -23.11
N TYR A 26 -12.26 -6.66 -22.05
CA TYR A 26 -12.18 -5.21 -21.86
C TYR A 26 -10.90 -4.58 -22.42
N ALA A 27 -10.11 -5.35 -23.19
CA ALA A 27 -8.94 -4.81 -23.87
C ALA A 27 -9.33 -3.75 -24.93
N PRO A 28 -8.45 -2.79 -25.25
CA PRO A 28 -7.07 -2.65 -24.77
C PRO A 28 -6.93 -2.01 -23.39
N TYR A 29 -5.91 -2.44 -22.63
CA TYR A 29 -5.49 -1.79 -21.40
C TYR A 29 -4.38 -0.79 -21.72
N VAL A 30 -4.64 0.50 -21.53
CA VAL A 30 -3.74 1.58 -21.94
C VAL A 30 -3.28 2.35 -20.72
N ALA A 31 -1.97 2.59 -20.62
CA ALA A 31 -1.36 3.49 -19.65
C ALA A 31 -0.61 4.58 -20.41
N GLU A 32 -0.98 5.85 -20.19
CA GLU A 32 -0.36 7.01 -20.82
C GLU A 32 0.56 7.71 -19.81
N PHE A 33 1.75 8.10 -20.27
CA PHE A 33 2.75 8.78 -19.46
C PHE A 33 3.18 10.06 -20.16
N THR A 34 3.14 11.19 -19.45
CA THR A 34 3.59 12.50 -19.93
C THR A 34 4.58 13.13 -18.95
N ASP A 35 5.21 14.23 -19.35
CA ASP A 35 6.03 15.08 -18.47
C ASP A 35 7.18 14.34 -17.76
N LEU A 36 7.86 13.42 -18.48
CA LEU A 36 8.96 12.65 -17.93
C LEU A 36 10.14 13.56 -17.51
N ALA A 37 10.33 13.70 -16.19
CA ALA A 37 11.42 14.47 -15.62
C ALA A 37 12.52 13.56 -15.05
N LEU A 38 13.69 13.53 -15.72
CA LEU A 38 14.87 12.79 -15.24
C LEU A 38 15.87 13.75 -14.61
N ARG A 39 15.80 13.89 -13.27
CA ARG A 39 16.74 14.67 -12.47
C ARG A 39 17.61 13.71 -11.66
N GLY A 40 18.70 13.26 -12.26
CA GLY A 40 19.59 12.30 -11.66
C GLY A 40 20.91 12.23 -12.39
N CYS A 41 21.82 11.47 -11.81
CA CYS A 41 23.20 11.40 -12.25
C CYS A 41 23.43 10.08 -13.00
N ALA A 42 23.86 10.16 -14.27
CA ALA A 42 24.12 8.97 -15.08
C ALA A 42 25.40 8.27 -14.59
N ALA A 43 25.34 6.95 -14.40
CA ALA A 43 26.49 6.17 -13.97
C ALA A 43 27.65 6.30 -14.98
N GLY A 44 28.87 6.49 -14.48
CA GLY A 44 30.08 6.59 -15.32
C GLY A 44 30.31 7.97 -15.95
N ARG A 45 29.62 9.03 -15.50
CA ARG A 45 29.92 10.41 -15.89
C ARG A 45 30.61 11.18 -14.76
N PRO A 46 31.67 11.97 -15.05
CA PRO A 46 32.42 12.71 -14.03
C PRO A 46 31.60 13.81 -13.35
N ALA A 47 30.51 14.29 -13.98
CA ALA A 47 29.58 15.27 -13.41
C ALA A 47 28.82 14.80 -12.15
N CYS A 48 29.01 13.53 -11.77
CA CYS A 48 28.42 12.91 -10.58
C CYS A 48 29.45 12.63 -9.49
N GLU A 49 30.71 12.98 -9.73
CA GLU A 49 31.82 12.89 -8.77
C GLU A 49 32.06 14.24 -8.06
N GLU A 50 31.53 15.34 -8.60
CA GLU A 50 31.54 16.64 -7.93
C GLU A 50 30.48 16.66 -6.80
N PRO A 51 30.86 16.95 -5.54
CA PRO A 51 29.94 17.03 -4.40
C PRO A 51 29.07 18.31 -4.43
N GLU A 52 28.79 18.87 -5.61
CA GLU A 52 28.08 20.14 -5.72
C GLU A 52 26.57 19.97 -5.48
N SER A 53 26.21 20.35 -4.25
CA SER A 53 24.95 20.94 -3.77
C SER A 53 23.90 20.04 -3.12
N ALA A 54 23.84 18.73 -3.40
CA ALA A 54 22.89 17.85 -2.68
C ALA A 54 23.49 17.20 -1.42
N ALA A 55 24.79 16.87 -1.45
CA ALA A 55 25.50 16.34 -0.28
C ALA A 55 26.00 17.45 0.65
N ALA A 56 26.37 18.62 0.11
CA ALA A 56 26.86 19.77 0.86
C ALA A 56 25.77 20.53 1.66
N ALA A 57 24.49 20.37 1.30
CA ALA A 57 23.36 21.03 1.95
C ALA A 57 22.71 20.21 3.10
N GLY A 58 23.33 19.09 3.49
CA GLY A 58 22.65 18.06 4.27
C GLY A 58 21.64 17.31 3.41
N ALA A 59 21.41 16.04 3.71
CA ALA A 59 20.33 15.30 3.04
C ALA A 59 19.04 16.13 3.13
N PRO A 60 18.30 16.33 2.02
CA PRO A 60 17.08 17.14 2.05
C PRO A 60 16.12 16.54 3.08
N ALA A 61 16.06 17.19 4.24
CA ALA A 61 15.21 16.75 5.33
C ALA A 61 13.78 17.16 4.99
N MET A 62 12.84 16.21 5.06
CA MET A 62 11.42 16.55 4.99
C MET A 62 11.10 17.61 6.03
N SER A 63 10.53 18.73 5.60
CA SER A 63 10.07 19.79 6.50
C SER A 63 9.03 19.24 7.49
N PRO A 64 8.85 19.86 8.67
CA PRO A 64 7.83 19.44 9.63
C PRO A 64 6.42 19.36 9.01
N ALA A 65 6.06 20.32 8.15
CA ALA A 65 4.79 20.34 7.44
C ALA A 65 4.63 19.14 6.47
N GLN A 66 5.67 18.82 5.70
CA GLN A 66 5.66 17.64 4.81
C GLN A 66 5.55 16.33 5.60
N ARG A 67 6.24 16.24 6.75
CA ARG A 67 6.17 15.07 7.63
C ARG A 67 4.76 14.88 8.20
N LEU A 68 4.14 15.95 8.71
CA LEU A 68 2.76 15.92 9.20
C LEU A 68 1.76 15.53 8.09
N ALA A 69 1.93 16.05 6.88
CA ALA A 69 1.10 15.67 5.74
C ALA A 69 1.24 14.18 5.38
N MET A 70 2.47 13.66 5.38
CA MET A 70 2.74 12.24 5.16
C MET A 70 2.09 11.37 6.25
N GLU A 71 2.22 11.75 7.52
CA GLU A 71 1.64 11.03 8.66
C GLU A 71 0.10 11.01 8.57
N ALA A 72 -0.53 12.16 8.28
CA ALA A 72 -1.97 12.26 8.10
C ALA A 72 -2.47 11.39 6.93
N PHE A 73 -1.73 11.34 5.82
CA PHE A 73 -2.05 10.47 4.68
C PHE A 73 -1.93 8.99 5.05
N ARG A 74 -0.82 8.59 5.68
CA ARG A 74 -0.58 7.20 6.10
C ARG A 74 -1.61 6.71 7.10
N ALA A 75 -2.05 7.58 8.02
CA ALA A 75 -3.09 7.25 9.00
C ALA A 75 -4.45 6.94 8.37
N ARG A 76 -4.73 7.48 7.17
CA ARG A 76 -6.04 7.33 6.50
C ARG A 76 -6.05 6.34 5.34
N TYR A 77 -4.98 6.31 4.55
CA TYR A 77 -4.98 5.63 3.25
C TYR A 77 -4.04 4.43 3.15
N ARG A 78 -3.16 4.20 4.12
CA ARG A 78 -2.28 3.01 4.10
C ARG A 78 -3.09 1.77 4.48
N THR A 79 -3.19 0.83 3.55
CA THR A 79 -3.99 -0.40 3.70
C THR A 79 -3.18 -1.61 4.18
N TYR A 80 -1.87 -1.60 4.00
CA TYR A 80 -0.96 -2.69 4.40
C TYR A 80 0.39 -2.12 4.85
N GLY A 81 1.04 -2.79 5.79
CA GLY A 81 2.40 -2.47 6.25
C GLY A 81 3.17 -3.71 6.65
N TYR A 82 4.22 -4.06 5.90
CA TYR A 82 5.00 -5.28 6.11
C TYR A 82 5.69 -5.33 7.49
N CYS A 83 6.08 -4.18 8.05
CA CYS A 83 6.66 -4.10 9.40
C CYS A 83 5.71 -4.59 10.51
N TYR A 84 4.42 -4.66 10.23
CA TYR A 84 3.39 -5.12 11.17
C TYR A 84 2.83 -6.51 10.80
N ASP A 85 3.25 -7.08 9.67
CA ASP A 85 2.84 -8.40 9.20
C ASP A 85 3.60 -9.50 9.95
N ARG A 86 3.00 -9.94 11.05
CA ARG A 86 3.50 -11.02 11.91
C ARG A 86 3.25 -12.40 11.35
N LEU A 87 2.31 -12.54 10.41
CA LEU A 87 2.08 -13.80 9.72
C LEU A 87 3.23 -14.11 8.75
N ARG A 88 3.73 -13.07 8.06
CA ARG A 88 4.88 -13.20 7.15
C ARG A 88 6.23 -13.07 7.86
N TYR A 89 6.33 -12.12 8.80
CA TYR A 89 7.56 -11.83 9.54
C TYR A 89 7.31 -11.98 11.05
N PRO A 90 7.58 -13.16 11.65
CA PRO A 90 7.32 -13.39 13.07
C PRO A 90 7.99 -12.35 13.98
N ALA A 91 9.22 -11.96 13.66
CA ALA A 91 9.93 -10.84 14.27
C ALA A 91 10.01 -9.66 13.28
N PRO A 92 9.99 -8.39 13.75
CA PRO A 92 10.13 -7.24 12.86
C PRO A 92 11.52 -7.27 12.22
N LEU A 93 11.61 -6.80 10.97
CA LEU A 93 12.88 -6.61 10.30
C LEU A 93 13.66 -5.44 10.94
N PRO A 94 15.00 -5.41 10.85
CA PRO A 94 15.84 -4.44 11.58
C PRO A 94 15.53 -2.97 11.29
N GLU A 95 15.00 -2.65 10.11
CA GLU A 95 14.64 -1.29 9.71
C GLU A 95 13.27 -0.84 10.25
N CYS A 96 12.49 -1.74 10.83
CA CYS A 96 11.13 -1.46 11.25
C CYS A 96 11.06 -0.79 12.63
N SER A 97 10.39 0.37 12.70
CA SER A 97 10.03 1.03 13.96
C SER A 97 8.60 0.65 14.38
N VAL A 98 8.50 -0.33 15.27
CA VAL A 98 7.20 -0.80 15.79
C VAL A 98 6.82 0.04 17.02
N GLY A 99 6.21 1.21 16.77
CA GLY A 99 5.67 2.11 17.80
C GLY A 99 4.15 1.97 17.99
N ALA A 100 3.51 3.02 18.52
CA ALA A 100 2.06 3.08 18.74
C ALA A 100 1.23 2.82 17.46
N GLU A 101 1.80 3.10 16.28
CA GLU A 101 1.22 2.82 14.97
C GLU A 101 0.84 1.34 14.77
N ALA A 102 1.53 0.41 15.45
CA ALA A 102 1.22 -1.02 15.36
C ALA A 102 -0.22 -1.36 15.76
N ALA A 103 -0.84 -0.57 16.64
CA ALA A 103 -2.23 -0.76 17.06
C ALA A 103 -3.23 -0.62 15.89
N ALA A 104 -2.86 0.13 14.85
CA ALA A 104 -3.69 0.31 13.66
C ALA A 104 -3.71 -0.90 12.72
N PHE A 105 -2.89 -1.93 12.97
CA PHE A 105 -2.71 -3.08 12.08
C PHE A 105 -3.19 -4.41 12.70
N LEU A 106 -3.66 -5.30 11.83
CA LEU A 106 -3.90 -6.70 12.13
C LEU A 106 -2.57 -7.49 12.11
N PRO A 107 -2.51 -8.71 12.69
CA PRO A 107 -1.32 -9.55 12.59
C PRO A 107 -0.91 -9.89 11.15
N SER A 108 -1.83 -9.83 10.18
CA SER A 108 -1.55 -9.97 8.74
C SER A 108 -0.87 -8.74 8.13
N GLY A 109 -0.65 -7.66 8.88
CA GLY A 109 -0.15 -6.40 8.35
C GLY A 109 -1.19 -5.53 7.64
N ASP A 110 -2.44 -6.00 7.52
CA ASP A 110 -3.55 -5.20 6.99
C ASP A 110 -3.98 -4.12 7.99
N ALA A 111 -4.27 -2.92 7.49
CA ALA A 111 -4.78 -1.85 8.33
C ALA A 111 -6.22 -2.17 8.79
N ARG A 112 -6.50 -1.97 10.08
CA ARG A 112 -7.82 -2.22 10.68
C ARG A 112 -8.90 -1.35 10.07
N ALA A 113 -8.55 -0.11 9.71
CA ALA A 113 -9.46 0.84 9.08
C ALA A 113 -9.91 0.40 7.68
N SER A 114 -9.06 -0.33 6.94
CA SER A 114 -9.39 -0.90 5.63
C SER A 114 -9.94 -2.32 5.69
N SER A 115 -9.92 -2.96 6.87
CA SER A 115 -10.53 -4.27 7.04
C SER A 115 -12.04 -4.13 6.82
N PRO A 116 -12.66 -4.90 5.89
CA PRO A 116 -14.10 -4.86 5.73
C PRO A 116 -14.71 -5.21 7.07
N ARG A 117 -15.44 -4.25 7.68
CA ARG A 117 -16.26 -4.54 8.85
C ARG A 117 -17.12 -5.73 8.46
N ARG A 118 -16.86 -6.90 9.03
CA ARG A 118 -17.75 -8.05 8.89
C ARG A 118 -19.08 -7.57 9.45
N HIS A 119 -20.01 -7.19 8.58
CA HIS A 119 -21.40 -7.03 8.97
C HIS A 119 -21.83 -8.41 9.46
N GLY A 120 -21.80 -8.59 10.78
CA GLY A 120 -22.27 -9.81 11.41
C GLY A 120 -23.69 -10.04 10.91
N LYS A 121 -23.90 -11.14 10.19
CA LYS A 121 -25.25 -11.61 9.90
C LYS A 121 -25.91 -11.84 11.25
N ARG A 122 -26.75 -10.90 11.68
CA ARG A 122 -27.70 -11.10 12.76
C ARG A 122 -28.61 -12.24 12.32
N HIS A 123 -28.37 -13.44 12.83
CA HIS A 123 -29.36 -14.52 12.76
C HIS A 123 -30.59 -14.04 13.51
N ARG A 124 -31.65 -13.64 12.78
CA ARG A 124 -32.99 -13.50 13.34
C ARG A 124 -33.46 -14.90 13.76
N PRO A 125 -33.92 -15.12 14.99
CA PRO A 125 -34.58 -16.36 15.32
C PRO A 125 -35.87 -16.44 14.52
N ARG A 126 -36.09 -17.58 13.88
CA ARG A 126 -37.32 -17.93 13.18
C ARG A 126 -38.43 -17.96 14.23
N ALA A 127 -39.33 -16.99 14.21
CA ALA A 127 -40.60 -17.12 14.92
C ALA A 127 -41.37 -18.27 14.26
N GLY A 128 -41.60 -19.34 15.03
CA GLY A 128 -42.48 -20.43 14.62
C GLY A 128 -43.90 -19.91 14.57
N GLY A 129 -44.41 -19.67 13.35
CA GLY A 129 -45.83 -19.62 13.09
C GLY A 129 -46.29 -21.00 12.68
N ALA A 130 -47.21 -21.58 13.45
CA ALA A 130 -48.17 -22.55 12.94
C ALA A 130 -49.55 -21.88 13.08
N ASP A 131 -50.03 -21.44 11.92
CA ASP A 131 -51.43 -21.30 11.49
C ASP A 131 -52.33 -22.45 11.99
N SER A 132 -53.66 -22.39 12.03
CA SER A 132 -54.69 -21.38 11.77
C SER A 132 -56.02 -21.99 12.24
N ALA A 133 -57.06 -21.17 12.33
CA ALA A 133 -58.44 -21.54 12.61
C ALA A 133 -59.00 -22.63 11.67
N LEU A 134 -59.69 -23.62 12.26
CA LEU A 134 -61.05 -24.07 11.94
C LEU A 134 -61.51 -25.07 13.02
#